data_AF-Q71I61-F1
#
_entry.id   AF-Q71I61-F1
#
_cell.length_a   1.000
_cell.length_b   1.000
_cell.length_c   1.000
_cell.angle_alpha   90.00
_cell.angle_beta   90.00
_cell.angle_gamma   90.00
#
_symmetry.space_group_name_H-M   'P 1'
#
loop_
_entity.id
_entity.type
_entity.pdbx_description
1 polymer ?
#
loop_
_entity_poly.entity_id
_entity_poly.type
_entity_poly.pdbx_seq_one_letter_code
_entity_poly.pdbx_strand_id
1 'polypeptide(L)'
;QAGDVLLGLASSGVHSNGFSLVRKILFKDHDVKLTDKPAELKGKSVGESLLAATRIYIKSVLPLIKQGLVHGVAHITGGGLIENVPRMFNDGLRAEIAAGSWEVLDIFNYLKQ
;
A
#
# COMPACT_ATOMS: atom_id res chain seq x y z
N GLN A 1 11.27 -10.69 -17.07
CA GLN A 1 12.32 -10.33 -18.04
C GLN A 1 12.28 -8.83 -18.32
N ALA A 2 13.32 -8.28 -18.97
CA ALA A 2 13.28 -6.87 -19.40
C ALA A 2 12.11 -6.66 -20.37
N GLY A 3 11.38 -5.56 -20.20
CA GLY A 3 10.17 -5.25 -20.97
C GLY A 3 8.86 -5.79 -20.38
N ASP A 4 8.91 -6.56 -19.28
CA ASP A 4 7.69 -6.94 -18.55
C ASP A 4 7.00 -5.71 -17.93
N VAL A 5 5.67 -5.80 -17.81
CA VAL A 5 4.84 -4.74 -17.25
C VAL A 5 4.58 -4.99 -15.76
N LEU A 6 4.72 -3.93 -14.96
CA LEU A 6 4.33 -3.94 -13.55
C LEU A 6 2.86 -3.54 -13.42
N LEU A 7 2.05 -4.43 -12.85
CA LEU A 7 0.65 -4.17 -12.54
C LEU A 7 0.48 -4.03 -11.02
N GLY A 8 -0.03 -2.88 -10.58
CA GLY A 8 -0.34 -2.60 -9.18
C GLY A 8 -1.80 -2.91 -8.86
N LEU A 9 -2.05 -3.58 -7.74
CA LEU A 9 -3.40 -3.72 -7.17
C LEU A 9 -3.56 -2.76 -5.99
N ALA A 10 -4.59 -1.93 -6.03
CA ALA A 10 -4.84 -0.92 -5.00
C ALA A 10 -5.06 -1.54 -3.62
N SER A 11 -4.35 -1.00 -2.62
CA SER A 11 -4.56 -1.30 -1.20
C SER A 11 -5.90 -0.74 -0.72
N SER A 12 -6.23 -1.05 0.53
CA SER A 12 -7.40 -0.49 1.23
C SER A 12 -7.01 0.61 2.21
N GLY A 13 -5.71 0.93 2.30
CA GLY A 13 -5.13 1.84 3.28
C GLY A 13 -3.72 1.39 3.68
N VAL A 14 -3.37 1.62 4.94
CA VAL A 14 -2.07 1.25 5.55
C VAL A 14 -1.85 -0.27 5.69
N HIS A 15 -2.91 -1.06 5.50
CA HIS A 15 -2.91 -2.51 5.72
C HIS A 15 -2.44 -2.84 7.14
N SER A 16 -1.45 -3.71 7.32
CA SER A 16 -0.93 -4.12 8.63
C SER A 16 0.49 -3.61 8.91
N ASN A 17 1.01 -2.67 8.11
CA ASN A 17 2.38 -2.17 8.22
C ASN A 17 2.42 -0.67 8.49
N GLY A 18 3.52 -0.18 9.06
CA GLY A 18 3.73 1.25 9.32
C GLY A 18 3.02 1.81 10.57
N PHE A 19 2.25 1.00 11.30
CA PHE A 19 1.49 1.48 12.47
C PHE A 19 2.33 2.09 13.58
N SER A 20 3.59 1.68 13.75
CA SER A 20 4.48 2.33 14.72
C SER A 20 4.72 3.80 14.39
N LEU A 21 4.90 4.13 13.11
CA LEU A 21 5.03 5.51 12.64
C LEU A 21 3.69 6.24 12.71
N VAL A 22 2.61 5.61 12.24
CA VAL A 22 1.25 6.18 12.30
C VAL A 22 0.87 6.59 13.73
N ARG A 23 1.08 5.71 14.72
CA ARG A 23 0.78 6.01 16.13
C ARG A 23 1.65 7.14 16.67
N LYS A 24 2.90 7.24 16.22
CA LYS A 24 3.79 8.33 16.62
C LYS A 24 3.25 9.66 16.08
N ILE A 25 3.06 9.77 14.77
CA ILE A 25 2.56 10.99 14.12
C ILE A 25 1.23 11.40 14.76
N LEU A 26 0.22 10.53 14.72
CA LEU A 26 -1.13 10.94 15.10
C LEU A 26 -1.30 11.15 16.60
N PHE A 27 -0.82 10.21 17.44
CA PHE A 27 -1.18 10.20 18.86
C PHE A 27 -0.12 10.80 19.77
N LYS A 28 1.16 10.78 19.35
CA LYS A 28 2.24 11.35 20.18
C LYS A 28 2.59 12.76 19.77
N ASP A 29 2.70 13.00 18.46
CA ASP A 29 3.19 14.27 17.95
C ASP A 29 2.05 15.28 17.76
N HIS A 30 0.81 14.81 17.52
CA HIS A 30 -0.34 15.66 17.17
C HIS A 30 -1.61 15.47 18.02
N ASP A 31 -1.62 14.58 19.03
CA ASP A 31 -2.75 14.32 19.95
C ASP A 31 -4.13 14.10 19.25
N VAL A 32 -4.12 13.51 18.06
CA VAL A 32 -5.31 13.23 17.25
C VAL A 32 -6.15 12.13 17.92
N LYS A 33 -7.46 12.30 18.00
CA LYS A 33 -8.36 11.25 18.51
C LYS A 33 -8.83 10.35 17.36
N LEU A 34 -9.05 9.07 17.67
CA LEU A 34 -9.60 8.11 16.70
C LEU A 34 -10.98 8.53 16.16
N THR A 35 -11.74 9.32 16.92
CA THR A 35 -13.05 9.83 16.55
C THR A 35 -13.00 11.07 15.65
N ASP A 36 -11.82 11.69 15.48
CA ASP A 36 -11.68 12.91 14.69
C ASP A 36 -11.97 12.64 13.23
N LYS A 37 -12.59 13.61 12.56
CA LYS A 37 -13.04 13.54 11.16
C LYS A 37 -12.42 14.68 10.35
N PRO A 38 -11.11 14.64 10.07
CA PRO A 38 -10.46 15.64 9.23
C PRO A 38 -11.08 15.66 7.82
N ALA A 39 -11.07 16.82 7.18
CA ALA A 39 -11.73 17.02 5.89
C ALA A 39 -11.17 16.09 4.80
N GLU A 40 -9.88 15.79 4.87
CA GLU A 40 -9.12 14.90 4.00
C GLU A 40 -9.71 13.49 3.96
N LEU A 41 -10.26 13.00 5.07
CA LEU A 41 -10.82 11.66 5.18
C LEU A 41 -12.29 11.59 4.72
N LYS A 42 -12.80 12.66 4.11
CA LYS A 42 -14.09 12.73 3.41
C LYS A 42 -15.25 12.16 4.25
N GLY A 43 -15.31 12.54 5.52
CA GLY A 43 -16.37 12.17 6.45
C GLY A 43 -16.13 10.90 7.28
N LYS A 44 -15.06 10.14 6.98
CA LYS A 44 -14.58 9.05 7.84
C LYS A 44 -13.80 9.61 9.01
N SER A 45 -13.88 8.91 10.13
CA SER A 45 -12.99 9.13 11.26
C SER A 45 -11.59 8.58 10.96
N VAL A 46 -10.61 9.08 11.73
CA VAL A 46 -9.23 8.57 11.73
C VAL A 46 -9.23 7.06 12.03
N GLY A 47 -9.99 6.62 13.03
CA GLY A 47 -10.10 5.21 13.40
C GLY A 47 -10.66 4.33 12.28
N GLU A 48 -11.77 4.75 11.64
CA GLU A 48 -12.34 4.03 10.50
C GLU A 48 -11.36 3.91 9.33
N SER A 49 -10.57 4.95 9.08
CA SER A 49 -9.60 4.97 7.98
C SER A 49 -8.37 4.11 8.26
N LEU A 50 -7.90 4.07 9.51
CA LEU A 50 -6.78 3.24 9.94
C LEU A 50 -7.14 1.76 10.06
N LEU A 51 -8.36 1.45 10.50
CA LEU A 51 -8.84 0.08 10.71
C LEU A 51 -9.47 -0.53 9.45
N ALA A 52 -9.35 0.13 8.30
CA ALA A 52 -9.74 -0.44 7.01
C ALA A 52 -9.03 -1.79 6.82
N ALA A 53 -9.81 -2.87 6.67
CA ALA A 53 -9.29 -4.23 6.63
C ALA A 53 -8.30 -4.43 5.48
N THR A 54 -7.21 -5.15 5.73
CA THR A 54 -6.24 -5.54 4.70
C THR A 54 -6.95 -6.29 3.57
N ARG A 55 -6.74 -5.84 2.34
CA ARG A 55 -7.34 -6.44 1.15
C ARG A 55 -6.71 -7.80 0.86
N ILE A 56 -7.53 -8.82 0.62
CA ILE A 56 -7.09 -10.17 0.26
C ILE A 56 -7.18 -10.36 -1.25
N TYR A 57 -6.03 -10.54 -1.92
CA TYR A 57 -5.91 -10.56 -3.38
C TYR A 57 -6.01 -11.95 -4.03
N ILE A 58 -6.15 -13.02 -3.23
CA ILE A 58 -6.08 -14.41 -3.74
C ILE A 58 -7.07 -14.68 -4.87
N LYS A 59 -8.31 -14.15 -4.76
CA LYS A 59 -9.36 -14.37 -5.76
C LYS A 59 -9.03 -13.75 -7.12
N SER A 60 -8.37 -12.59 -7.13
CA SER A 60 -7.99 -11.89 -8.36
C SER A 60 -6.69 -12.42 -8.97
N VAL A 61 -5.75 -12.91 -8.15
CA VAL A 61 -4.39 -13.23 -8.61
C VAL A 61 -4.18 -14.73 -8.86
N LEU A 62 -4.72 -15.60 -8.00
CA LEU A 62 -4.46 -17.05 -8.08
C LEU A 62 -4.84 -17.68 -9.43
N PRO A 63 -5.98 -17.32 -10.09
CA PRO A 63 -6.30 -17.86 -11.40
C PRO A 63 -5.24 -17.53 -12.46
N LEU A 64 -4.70 -16.31 -12.44
CA LEU A 64 -3.68 -15.85 -13.40
C LEU A 64 -2.34 -16.55 -13.18
N ILE A 65 -1.96 -16.75 -11.92
CA ILE A 65 -0.77 -17.55 -11.57
C ILE A 65 -0.93 -18.98 -12.08
N LYS A 66 -2.10 -19.61 -11.84
CA LYS A 66 -2.36 -20.98 -12.29
C LYS A 66 -2.34 -21.14 -13.82
N GLN A 67 -2.63 -20.08 -14.56
CA GLN A 67 -2.55 -20.04 -16.02
C GLN A 67 -1.13 -19.75 -16.54
N GLY A 68 -0.15 -19.49 -15.67
CA GLY A 68 1.21 -19.17 -16.06
C GLY A 68 1.37 -17.76 -16.66
N LEU A 69 0.38 -16.88 -16.49
CA LEU A 69 0.38 -15.52 -17.05
C LEU A 69 1.14 -14.50 -16.19
N VAL A 70 1.59 -14.91 -15.00
CA VAL A 70 2.26 -14.04 -14.03
C VAL A 70 3.70 -14.48 -13.86
N HIS A 71 4.66 -13.63 -14.25
CA HIS A 71 6.08 -13.93 -14.15
C HIS A 71 6.63 -13.78 -12.72
N GLY A 72 5.99 -12.95 -11.88
CA GLY A 72 6.41 -12.71 -10.50
C GLY A 72 5.37 -11.90 -9.73
N VAL A 73 5.42 -11.99 -8.40
CA VAL A 73 4.51 -11.25 -7.49
C VAL A 73 5.31 -10.74 -6.29
N ALA A 74 5.12 -9.47 -5.95
CA ALA A 74 5.60 -8.87 -4.71
C ALA A 74 4.42 -8.41 -3.85
N HIS A 75 4.32 -8.92 -2.62
CA HIS A 75 3.37 -8.39 -1.65
C HIS A 75 3.99 -7.19 -0.92
N ILE A 76 3.40 -6.02 -1.12
CA ILE A 76 3.93 -4.77 -0.55
C ILE A 76 3.57 -4.70 0.94
N THR A 77 4.56 -4.92 1.80
CA THR A 77 4.42 -4.94 3.26
C THR A 77 5.43 -3.98 3.91
N GLY A 78 6.06 -4.35 5.02
CA GLY A 78 7.16 -3.60 5.61
C GLY A 78 8.26 -3.34 4.58
N GLY A 79 8.84 -2.14 4.59
CA GLY A 79 9.82 -1.71 3.60
C GLY A 79 9.25 -1.20 2.27
N GLY A 80 7.93 -1.32 2.06
CA GLY A 80 7.24 -0.73 0.92
C GLY A 80 7.73 -1.25 -0.45
N LEU A 81 7.62 -0.42 -1.48
CA LEU A 81 8.02 -0.79 -2.84
C LEU A 81 9.52 -1.10 -2.95
N ILE A 82 10.35 -0.30 -2.28
CA ILE A 82 11.82 -0.37 -2.38
C ILE A 82 12.33 -1.74 -1.91
N GLU A 83 11.82 -2.26 -0.80
CA GLU A 83 12.30 -3.54 -0.28
C GLU A 83 11.61 -4.75 -0.90
N ASN A 84 10.32 -4.64 -1.28
CA ASN A 84 9.53 -5.80 -1.68
C ASN A 84 9.61 -6.09 -3.19
N VAL A 85 9.61 -5.05 -4.04
CA VAL A 85 9.58 -5.23 -5.50
C VAL A 85 10.83 -5.95 -6.02
N PRO A 86 12.06 -5.64 -5.58
CA PRO A 86 13.25 -6.34 -6.08
C PRO A 86 13.29 -7.84 -5.76
N ARG A 87 12.56 -8.30 -4.74
CA ARG A 87 12.58 -9.72 -4.32
C ARG A 87 11.92 -10.67 -5.32
N MET A 88 11.18 -10.16 -6.31
CA MET A 88 10.46 -10.99 -7.28
C MET A 88 11.22 -11.21 -8.59
N PHE A 89 12.39 -10.59 -8.78
CA PHE A 89 13.21 -10.73 -9.98
C PHE A 89 14.71 -10.84 -9.63
N ASN A 90 15.54 -11.12 -10.63
CA ASN A 90 16.98 -11.33 -10.45
C ASN A 90 17.78 -10.02 -10.39
N ASP A 91 19.02 -10.09 -9.89
CA ASP A 91 19.90 -8.91 -9.68
C ASP A 91 20.26 -8.15 -10.96
N GLY A 92 20.06 -8.78 -12.14
CA GLY A 92 20.30 -8.15 -13.44
C GLY A 92 19.16 -7.25 -13.93
N LEU A 93 18.07 -7.14 -13.17
CA LEU A 93 16.90 -6.34 -13.52
C LEU A 93 16.63 -5.25 -12.49
N ARG A 94 15.96 -4.19 -12.95
CA ARG A 94 15.39 -3.15 -12.09
C ARG A 94 13.94 -2.90 -12.47
N ALA A 95 13.14 -2.49 -11.50
CA ALA A 95 11.78 -2.02 -11.72
C ALA A 95 11.79 -0.49 -11.89
N GLU A 96 11.12 0.00 -12.94
CA GLU A 96 10.86 1.42 -13.14
C GLU A 96 9.38 1.69 -12.86
N ILE A 97 9.10 2.47 -11.81
CA ILE A 97 7.74 2.75 -11.36
C ILE A 97 7.48 4.24 -11.58
N ALA A 98 6.53 4.57 -12.45
CA ALA A 98 6.11 5.94 -12.69
C ALA A 98 5.29 6.45 -11.49
N ALA A 99 5.85 7.39 -10.72
CA ALA A 99 5.12 8.06 -9.66
C ALA A 99 3.89 8.78 -10.23
N GLY A 100 2.76 8.70 -9.52
CA GLY A 100 1.49 9.28 -9.98
C GLY A 100 0.70 8.41 -10.96
N SER A 101 1.18 7.20 -11.30
CA SER A 101 0.43 6.23 -12.12
C SER A 101 -0.72 5.53 -11.37
N TRP A 102 -0.89 5.80 -10.07
CA TRP A 102 -2.01 5.33 -9.26
C TRP A 102 -2.47 6.41 -8.28
N GLU A 103 -3.71 6.28 -7.80
CA GLU A 103 -4.28 7.16 -6.77
C GLU A 103 -3.67 6.86 -5.40
N VAL A 104 -3.18 7.91 -4.73
CA VAL A 104 -2.75 7.83 -3.33
C VAL A 104 -3.98 8.04 -2.44
N LEU A 105 -4.31 7.02 -1.63
CA LEU A 105 -5.49 7.07 -0.76
C LEU A 105 -5.41 8.20 0.28
N ASP A 106 -6.57 8.76 0.61
CA ASP A 106 -6.74 9.90 1.50
C ASP A 106 -5.98 9.76 2.84
N ILE A 107 -5.94 8.56 3.43
CA ILE A 107 -5.22 8.31 4.68
C ILE A 107 -3.71 8.60 4.58
N PHE A 108 -3.08 8.34 3.43
CA PHE A 108 -1.66 8.63 3.24
C PHE A 108 -1.41 10.12 3.02
N ASN A 109 -2.33 10.81 2.34
CA ASN A 109 -2.25 12.26 2.18
C ASN A 109 -2.42 12.95 3.54
N TYR A 110 -3.35 12.49 4.37
CA TYR A 110 -3.54 12.99 5.74
C TYR A 110 -2.30 12.78 6.62
N LEU A 111 -1.67 11.59 6.56
CA LEU A 111 -0.47 11.29 7.35
C LEU A 111 0.80 12.04 6.91
N LYS A 112 0.81 12.63 5.71
CA LYS A 112 1.97 13.35 5.16
C LYS A 112 1.99 14.84 5.57
N GLN A 113 0.84 15.38 5.98
CA GLN A 113 0.73 16.75 6.48
C GLN A 113 1.41 16.88 7.84
#